data_AF-A0A2D5YM87-F1
#
_entry.id   AF-A0A2D5YM87-F1
#
_cell.length_a   1.000
_cell.length_b   1.000
_cell.length_c   1.000
_cell.angle_alpha   90.00
_cell.angle_beta   90.00
_cell.angle_gamma   90.00
#
_symmetry.space_group_name_H-M   'P 1'
#
loop_
_entity.id
_entity.type
_entity.pdbx_description
1 polymer ?
#
loop_
_entity_poly.entity_id
_entity_poly.type
_entity_poly.pdbx_seq_one_letter_code
_entity_poly.pdbx_strand_id
1 'polypeptide(L)'
;MKKLVACAAMLMSAGAMAYGTGQSSFPMSTGKKLISTEFTGITSDDGGVGAQVRYTQKLNNLVTFDAGLGIGGGDRSQRLFVGADYELYPDYLNQPKISVRTSILRAEEFEATKTQFAIAPTLSKGFVFWGEEAFPYVSIPLGLNLNSENNTYDSMLSLNVGINGRLPIEGYRHLNGSLELQAGIQNSFTAFVAGINFPIQ
;
A
#
# COMPACT_ATOMS: atom_id res chain seq x y z
N MET A 1 -9.06 14.34 33.40
CA MET A 1 -9.92 13.21 32.96
C MET A 1 -10.87 13.59 31.81
N LYS A 2 -11.69 14.63 31.91
CA LYS A 2 -12.62 15.04 30.82
C LYS A 2 -11.95 15.37 29.47
N LYS A 3 -10.74 15.95 29.46
CA LYS A 3 -9.98 16.24 28.23
C LYS A 3 -9.37 14.99 27.57
N LEU A 4 -9.01 13.97 28.35
CA LEU A 4 -8.51 12.68 27.83
C LEU A 4 -9.65 11.86 27.21
N VAL A 5 -10.85 11.92 27.80
CA VAL A 5 -12.04 11.28 27.23
C VAL A 5 -12.50 11.97 25.94
N ALA A 6 -12.36 13.31 25.85
CA ALA A 6 -12.62 14.03 24.60
C ALA A 6 -11.62 13.69 23.49
N CYS A 7 -10.33 13.53 23.80
CA CYS A 7 -9.34 13.04 22.85
C CYS A 7 -9.57 11.57 22.46
N ALA A 8 -10.02 10.72 23.39
CA ALA A 8 -10.35 9.33 23.10
C ALA A 8 -11.64 9.19 22.26
N ALA A 9 -12.62 10.08 22.44
CA ALA A 9 -13.84 10.11 21.66
C ALA A 9 -13.64 10.61 20.21
N MET A 10 -12.59 11.41 19.96
CA MET A 10 -12.18 11.82 18.60
C MET A 10 -11.43 10.70 17.84
N LEU A 11 -11.12 9.57 18.47
CA LEU A 11 -10.44 8.44 17.84
C LEU A 11 -11.41 7.41 17.26
N MET A 12 -12.73 7.62 17.37
CA MET A 12 -13.77 6.65 17.00
C MET A 12 -14.45 6.94 15.67
N SER A 13 -13.70 7.32 14.64
CA SER A 13 -14.22 7.52 13.30
C SER A 13 -13.58 6.57 12.30
N ALA A 14 -14.40 5.65 11.80
CA ALA A 14 -14.03 4.68 10.78
C ALA A 14 -13.68 5.40 9.46
N GLY A 15 -12.39 5.44 9.13
CA GLY A 15 -11.89 6.21 7.99
C GLY A 15 -10.73 5.53 7.29
N ALA A 16 -10.93 5.29 5.99
CA ALA A 16 -10.05 5.10 4.82
C ALA A 16 -8.61 4.60 5.02
N MET A 17 -8.24 3.62 4.18
CA MET A 17 -7.17 2.65 4.42
C MET A 17 -6.15 2.73 3.28
N ALA A 18 -4.86 2.86 3.60
CA ALA A 18 -3.80 3.01 2.60
C ALA A 18 -3.39 1.65 2.01
N TYR A 19 -3.94 1.27 0.87
CA TYR A 19 -3.60 0.00 0.20
C TYR A 19 -2.34 0.05 -0.66
N GLY A 20 -1.63 -1.07 -0.72
CA GLY A 20 -0.60 -1.33 -1.73
C GLY A 20 0.68 -0.54 -1.46
N THR A 21 1.01 -0.34 -0.19
CA THR A 21 2.17 0.45 0.25
C THR A 21 3.50 -0.18 -0.14
N GLY A 22 3.57 -1.52 -0.21
CA GLY A 22 4.80 -2.24 -0.54
C GLY A 22 5.01 -2.59 -2.01
N GLN A 23 4.12 -2.18 -2.91
CA GLN A 23 4.33 -2.39 -4.35
C GLN A 23 5.44 -1.49 -4.91
N SER A 24 5.53 -0.25 -4.43
CA SER A 24 6.62 0.68 -4.78
C SER A 24 7.96 0.31 -4.13
N SER A 25 7.97 -0.59 -3.14
CA SER A 25 9.17 -0.94 -2.39
C SER A 25 9.97 -2.09 -3.00
N PHE A 26 9.45 -2.76 -4.04
CA PHE A 26 10.17 -3.80 -4.78
C PHE A 26 11.46 -3.26 -5.40
N PRO A 27 12.59 -4.00 -5.34
CA PRO A 27 13.84 -3.56 -5.97
C PRO A 27 13.69 -3.42 -7.48
N MET A 28 13.87 -2.20 -7.96
CA MET A 28 13.86 -1.87 -9.38
C MET A 28 15.20 -1.26 -9.77
N SER A 29 15.62 -1.50 -11.01
CA SER A 29 16.72 -0.74 -11.62
C SER A 29 16.23 0.64 -12.05
N THR A 30 17.12 1.64 -12.01
CA THR A 30 16.80 3.01 -12.42
C THR A 30 16.27 3.06 -13.85
N GLY A 31 15.20 3.84 -14.06
CA GLY A 31 14.52 4.00 -15.35
C GLY A 31 13.53 2.89 -15.68
N LYS A 32 13.48 1.79 -14.91
CA LYS A 32 12.52 0.71 -15.15
C LYS A 32 11.10 1.13 -14.78
N LYS A 33 10.16 0.53 -15.51
CA LYS A 33 8.73 0.77 -15.41
C LYS A 33 8.01 -0.57 -15.26
N LEU A 34 6.95 -0.57 -14.47
CA LEU A 34 6.08 -1.73 -14.25
C LEU A 34 4.63 -1.29 -14.41
N ILE A 35 3.81 -2.16 -14.99
CA ILE A 35 2.36 -2.12 -14.84
C ILE A 35 1.97 -3.30 -13.97
N SER A 36 1.15 -3.06 -12.96
CA SER A 36 0.71 -4.08 -12.03
C SER A 36 -0.80 -4.17 -12.04
N THR A 37 -1.31 -5.41 -12.00
CA THR A 37 -2.73 -5.69 -11.75
C THR A 37 -2.84 -6.29 -10.35
N GLU A 38 -3.60 -5.65 -9.48
CA GLU A 38 -3.70 -6.00 -8.06
C GLU A 38 -5.17 -6.28 -7.71
N PHE A 39 -5.44 -7.44 -7.12
CA PHE A 39 -6.70 -7.77 -6.47
C PHE A 39 -6.63 -7.31 -5.01
N THR A 40 -7.71 -6.69 -4.54
CA THR A 40 -7.82 -6.20 -3.17
C THR A 40 -9.05 -6.78 -2.50
N GLY A 41 -8.96 -7.10 -1.21
CA GLY A 41 -10.12 -7.54 -0.43
C GLY A 41 -10.06 -7.06 1.01
N ILE A 42 -11.20 -6.61 1.54
CA ILE A 42 -11.42 -6.29 2.96
C ILE A 42 -12.26 -7.40 3.56
N THR A 43 -11.83 -7.91 4.71
CA THR A 43 -12.46 -9.06 5.37
C THR A 43 -13.19 -8.70 6.67
N SER A 44 -13.16 -7.45 7.12
CA SER A 44 -13.91 -6.96 8.27
C SER A 44 -15.33 -6.48 7.88
N ASP A 45 -16.13 -6.07 8.87
CA ASP A 45 -17.45 -5.46 8.65
C ASP A 45 -17.36 -4.38 7.56
N ASP A 46 -18.37 -4.38 6.68
CA ASP A 46 -18.39 -3.60 5.43
C ASP A 46 -17.29 -4.01 4.42
N GLY A 47 -17.20 -5.33 4.24
CA GLY A 47 -16.24 -5.99 3.37
C GLY A 47 -16.47 -5.72 1.88
N GLY A 48 -15.39 -5.72 1.12
CA GLY A 48 -15.43 -5.43 -0.31
C GLY A 48 -14.26 -6.06 -1.02
N VAL A 49 -14.47 -6.38 -2.30
CA VAL A 49 -13.42 -6.88 -3.19
C VAL A 49 -13.24 -5.92 -4.34
N GLY A 50 -12.03 -5.84 -4.87
CA GLY A 50 -11.72 -4.93 -5.95
C GLY A 50 -10.53 -5.36 -6.76
N ALA A 51 -10.34 -4.66 -7.86
CA ALA A 51 -9.18 -4.78 -8.71
C ALA A 51 -8.63 -3.38 -8.97
N GLN A 52 -7.33 -3.27 -9.11
CA GLN A 52 -6.66 -2.02 -9.43
C GLN A 52 -5.51 -2.24 -10.38
N VAL A 53 -5.21 -1.19 -11.14
CA VAL A 53 -4.05 -1.11 -12.02
C VAL A 53 -3.12 -0.05 -11.46
N ARG A 54 -1.83 -0.37 -11.37
CA ARG A 54 -0.79 0.54 -10.92
C ARG A 54 0.30 0.65 -11.96
N TYR A 55 0.73 1.87 -12.25
CA TYR A 55 1.97 2.16 -12.95
C TYR A 55 3.02 2.55 -11.93
N THR A 56 4.19 1.93 -11.99
CA THR A 56 5.33 2.20 -11.10
C THR A 56 6.56 2.49 -11.95
N GLN A 57 7.32 3.53 -11.60
CA GLN A 57 8.57 3.88 -12.26
C GLN A 57 9.63 4.27 -11.25
N LYS A 58 10.82 3.67 -11.37
CA LYS A 58 12.00 4.11 -10.62
C LYS A 58 12.67 5.27 -11.35
N LEU A 59 12.58 6.47 -10.80
CA LEU A 59 13.08 7.70 -11.42
C LEU A 59 14.60 7.80 -11.32
N ASN A 60 15.14 7.46 -10.15
CA ASN A 60 16.57 7.45 -9.87
C ASN A 60 16.89 6.37 -8.81
N ASN A 61 18.12 6.32 -8.32
CA ASN A 61 18.53 5.29 -7.36
C ASN A 61 17.73 5.33 -6.03
N LEU A 62 17.16 6.48 -5.68
CA LEU A 62 16.51 6.73 -4.39
C LEU A 62 14.98 6.89 -4.47
N VAL A 63 14.44 7.23 -5.65
CA VAL A 63 13.03 7.62 -5.78
C VAL A 63 12.29 6.72 -6.75
N THR A 64 11.22 6.10 -6.25
CA THR A 64 10.23 5.39 -7.06
C THR A 64 8.90 6.12 -6.98
N PHE A 65 8.27 6.38 -8.12
CA PHE A 65 6.95 6.97 -8.21
C PHE A 65 5.94 5.92 -8.64
N ASP A 66 4.72 6.02 -8.14
CA ASP A 66 3.61 5.19 -8.59
C ASP A 66 2.30 5.97 -8.66
N ALA A 67 1.44 5.54 -9.58
CA ALA A 67 0.09 6.06 -9.73
C ALA A 67 -0.83 4.92 -10.16
N GLY A 68 -2.10 5.00 -9.84
CA GLY A 68 -3.03 3.96 -10.24
C GLY A 68 -4.47 4.26 -9.92
N LEU A 69 -5.31 3.37 -10.43
CA LEU A 69 -6.75 3.44 -10.33
C LEU A 69 -7.31 2.08 -9.95
N GLY A 70 -8.31 2.08 -9.09
CA GLY A 70 -8.97 0.88 -8.61
C GLY A 70 -10.47 0.98 -8.70
N ILE A 71 -11.10 -0.16 -8.95
CA ILE A 71 -12.54 -0.36 -8.88
C ILE A 71 -12.83 -1.43 -7.85
N GLY A 72 -13.97 -1.32 -7.18
CA GLY A 72 -14.39 -2.26 -6.14
C GLY A 72 -15.89 -2.47 -6.13
N GLY A 73 -16.31 -3.53 -5.45
CA GLY A 73 -17.69 -3.77 -5.03
C GLY A 73 -17.77 -3.96 -3.52
N GLY A 74 -18.95 -3.68 -2.96
CA GLY A 74 -19.16 -3.49 -1.52
C GLY A 74 -19.16 -2.01 -1.19
N ASP A 75 -18.71 -1.64 0.01
CA ASP A 75 -18.68 -0.25 0.48
C ASP A 75 -17.61 0.63 -0.16
N ARG A 76 -17.03 0.20 -1.28
CA ARG A 76 -15.99 0.92 -2.03
C ARG A 76 -16.22 0.76 -3.53
N SER A 77 -16.31 1.88 -4.25
CA SER A 77 -16.58 1.87 -5.70
C SER A 77 -15.34 2.19 -6.54
N GLN A 78 -14.61 3.27 -6.20
CA GLN A 78 -13.56 3.84 -7.05
C GLN A 78 -12.41 4.39 -6.23
N ARG A 79 -11.19 4.23 -6.74
CA ARG A 79 -9.95 4.70 -6.12
C ARG A 79 -9.02 5.31 -7.17
N LEU A 80 -8.41 6.43 -6.83
CA LEU A 80 -7.32 7.06 -7.57
C LEU A 80 -6.20 7.36 -6.59
N PHE A 81 -5.00 6.84 -6.82
CA PHE A 81 -3.88 7.06 -5.93
C PHE A 81 -2.62 7.45 -6.68
N VAL A 82 -1.78 8.22 -6.00
CA VAL A 82 -0.43 8.57 -6.40
C VAL A 82 0.48 8.48 -5.19
N GLY A 83 1.73 8.09 -5.40
CA GLY A 83 2.70 7.97 -4.33
C GLY A 83 4.14 8.07 -4.79
N ALA A 84 5.02 8.33 -3.84
CA ALA A 84 6.46 8.34 -4.04
C ALA A 84 7.15 7.64 -2.86
N ASP A 85 7.98 6.63 -3.14
CA ASP A 85 8.85 5.96 -2.18
C ASP A 85 10.24 6.58 -2.26
N TYR A 86 10.71 7.12 -1.14
CA TYR A 86 12.08 7.63 -0.98
C TYR A 86 12.91 6.64 -0.17
N GLU A 87 13.92 6.06 -0.81
CA GLU A 87 14.86 5.13 -0.21
C GLU A 87 15.89 5.90 0.62
N LEU A 88 15.79 5.78 1.95
CA LEU A 88 16.76 6.36 2.88
C LEU A 88 18.04 5.53 2.89
N TYR A 89 17.88 4.21 2.88
CA TYR A 89 18.94 3.24 2.83
C TYR A 89 18.61 2.14 1.83
N PRO A 90 19.48 1.87 0.84
CA PRO A 90 19.29 0.78 -0.10
C PRO A 90 19.42 -0.59 0.58
N ASP A 91 18.80 -1.61 -0.03
CA ASP A 91 19.09 -3.00 0.31
C ASP A 91 20.53 -3.32 -0.14
N TYR A 92 21.43 -3.56 0.81
CA TYR A 92 22.83 -3.82 0.50
C TYR A 92 23.44 -4.84 1.46
N LEU A 93 23.83 -6.00 0.92
CA LEU A 93 24.42 -7.12 1.66
C LEU A 93 23.60 -7.51 2.90
N ASN A 94 24.06 -7.07 4.08
CA ASN A 94 23.43 -7.38 5.36
C ASN A 94 22.46 -6.28 5.83
N GLN A 95 22.47 -5.10 5.21
CA GLN A 95 21.64 -3.97 5.58
C GLN A 95 20.26 -4.08 4.89
N PRO A 96 19.15 -4.07 5.64
CA PRO A 96 17.82 -4.01 5.05
C PRO A 96 17.60 -2.64 4.40
N LYS A 97 16.75 -2.61 3.37
CA LYS A 97 16.21 -1.39 2.81
C LYS A 97 15.37 -0.67 3.84
N ILE A 98 15.55 0.64 3.95
CA ILE A 98 14.65 1.52 4.70
C ILE A 98 14.18 2.61 3.75
N SER A 99 12.87 2.76 3.62
CA SER A 99 12.27 3.81 2.80
C SER A 99 11.11 4.47 3.51
N VAL A 100 10.74 5.64 3.01
CA VAL A 100 9.52 6.35 3.43
C VAL A 100 8.71 6.65 2.19
N ARG A 101 7.51 6.08 2.14
CA ARG A 101 6.55 6.39 1.09
C ARG A 101 5.63 7.52 1.51
N THR A 102 5.38 8.46 0.61
CA THR A 102 4.27 9.41 0.72
C THR A 102 3.21 9.06 -0.31
N SER A 103 1.93 9.31 0.00
CA SER A 103 0.84 9.00 -0.92
C SER A 103 -0.37 9.90 -0.71
N ILE A 104 -1.10 10.09 -1.80
CA ILE A 104 -2.42 10.71 -1.83
C ILE A 104 -3.36 9.71 -2.50
N LEU A 105 -4.49 9.44 -1.85
CA LEU A 105 -5.53 8.55 -2.35
C LEU A 105 -6.87 9.30 -2.30
N ARG A 106 -7.59 9.34 -3.41
CA ARG A 106 -9.02 9.69 -3.43
C ARG A 106 -9.80 8.39 -3.58
N ALA A 107 -10.74 8.16 -2.68
CA ALA A 107 -11.59 6.98 -2.70
C ALA A 107 -13.05 7.36 -2.47
N GLU A 108 -13.95 6.67 -3.17
CA GLU A 108 -15.38 6.69 -2.88
C GLU A 108 -15.67 5.48 -2.00
N GLU A 109 -15.97 5.73 -0.73
CA GLU A 109 -16.22 4.71 0.30
C GLU A 109 -17.47 5.07 1.10
N PHE A 110 -18.37 4.11 1.34
CA PHE A 110 -19.56 4.29 2.20
C PHE A 110 -20.45 5.46 1.78
N GLU A 111 -20.69 5.59 0.47
CA GLU A 111 -21.41 6.72 -0.14
C GLU A 111 -20.75 8.09 0.04
N ALA A 112 -19.51 8.14 0.57
CA ALA A 112 -18.77 9.37 0.78
C ALA A 112 -17.46 9.44 -0.01
N THR A 113 -17.16 10.60 -0.58
CA THR A 113 -15.83 10.86 -1.15
C THR A 113 -14.82 11.24 -0.06
N LYS A 114 -13.77 10.43 0.10
CA LYS A 114 -12.66 10.67 1.02
C LYS A 114 -11.36 10.93 0.28
N THR A 115 -10.58 11.89 0.76
CA THR A 115 -9.20 12.14 0.30
C THR A 115 -8.25 11.86 1.44
N GLN A 116 -7.31 10.96 1.21
CA GLN A 116 -6.33 10.51 2.17
C GLN A 116 -4.94 11.03 1.81
N PHE A 117 -4.22 11.49 2.83
CA PHE A 117 -2.78 11.77 2.78
C PHE A 117 -2.08 10.81 3.73
N ALA A 118 -1.06 10.10 3.27
CA ALA A 118 -0.37 9.13 4.12
C ALA A 118 1.14 9.13 3.91
N ILE A 119 1.85 8.82 4.99
CA ILE A 119 3.27 8.46 5.01
C ILE A 119 3.41 7.02 5.49
N ALA A 120 4.34 6.25 4.93
CA ALA A 120 4.56 4.86 5.30
C ALA A 120 6.06 4.56 5.37
N PRO A 121 6.71 4.71 6.53
CA PRO A 121 8.01 4.11 6.77
C PRO A 121 7.93 2.60 6.51
N THR A 122 8.91 2.10 5.75
CA THR A 122 8.95 0.71 5.28
C THR A 122 10.35 0.14 5.47
N LEU A 123 10.41 -1.09 5.99
CA LEU A 123 11.60 -1.92 6.06
C LEU A 123 11.41 -3.10 5.10
N SER A 124 12.40 -3.38 4.26
CA SER A 124 12.37 -4.52 3.32
C SER A 124 13.74 -5.18 3.24
N LYS A 125 13.79 -6.49 2.98
CA LYS A 125 15.06 -7.20 2.78
C LYS A 125 14.92 -8.36 1.80
N GLY A 126 15.87 -8.49 0.88
CA GLY A 126 15.99 -9.63 -0.01
C GLY A 126 16.48 -10.90 0.70
N PHE A 127 15.81 -12.00 0.42
CA PHE A 127 16.19 -13.35 0.81
C PHE A 127 16.06 -14.30 -0.37
N VAL A 128 16.87 -15.36 -0.39
CA VAL A 128 16.77 -16.43 -1.39
C VAL A 128 16.03 -17.61 -0.76
N PHE A 129 14.85 -17.93 -1.28
CA PHE A 129 14.04 -19.08 -0.88
C PHE A 129 14.05 -20.11 -2.02
N TRP A 130 14.60 -21.30 -1.77
CA TRP A 130 14.66 -22.39 -2.76
C TRP A 130 15.26 -21.99 -4.12
N GLY A 131 16.24 -21.07 -4.12
CA GLY A 131 16.92 -20.59 -5.32
C GLY A 131 16.24 -19.39 -6.01
N GLU A 132 15.10 -18.91 -5.50
CA GLU A 132 14.41 -17.74 -6.01
C GLU A 132 14.45 -16.59 -4.99
N GLU A 133 14.61 -15.36 -5.48
CA GLU A 133 14.64 -14.17 -4.64
C GLU A 133 13.23 -13.71 -4.27
N ALA A 134 13.03 -13.43 -2.98
CA ALA A 134 11.85 -12.75 -2.48
C ALA A 134 12.23 -11.67 -1.47
N PHE A 135 11.39 -10.65 -1.39
CA PHE A 135 11.61 -9.40 -0.68
C PHE A 135 10.45 -9.18 0.28
N PRO A 136 10.44 -9.84 1.45
CA PRO A 136 9.53 -9.52 2.52
C PRO A 136 9.74 -8.08 3.02
N TYR A 137 8.64 -7.44 3.40
CA TYR A 137 8.64 -6.11 3.96
C TYR A 137 7.61 -5.95 5.07
N VAL A 138 7.82 -4.93 5.89
CA VAL A 138 6.88 -4.41 6.87
C VAL A 138 6.81 -2.89 6.73
N SER A 139 5.62 -2.32 6.79
CA SER A 139 5.43 -0.88 6.79
C SER A 139 4.43 -0.45 7.86
N ILE A 140 4.56 0.80 8.30
CA ILE A 140 3.63 1.41 9.27
C ILE A 140 3.03 2.66 8.64
N PRO A 141 1.93 2.52 7.88
CA PRO A 141 1.25 3.67 7.30
C PRO A 141 0.55 4.51 8.36
N LEU A 142 0.78 5.82 8.28
CA LEU A 142 0.20 6.87 9.10
C LEU A 142 -0.43 7.89 8.17
N GLY A 143 -1.68 8.28 8.41
CA GLY A 143 -2.35 9.20 7.49
C GLY A 143 -3.49 10.01 8.09
N LEU A 144 -4.01 10.91 7.28
CA LEU A 144 -5.19 11.72 7.53
C LEU A 144 -6.18 11.51 6.41
N ASN A 145 -7.42 11.21 6.76
CA ASN A 145 -8.54 11.06 5.86
C ASN A 145 -9.42 12.29 5.98
N LEU A 146 -9.69 12.96 4.87
CA LEU A 146 -10.57 14.11 4.80
C LEU A 146 -11.86 13.71 4.11
N ASN A 147 -12.99 13.87 4.81
CA ASN A 147 -14.31 13.66 4.25
C ASN A 147 -14.89 15.02 3.82
N SER A 148 -15.04 15.21 2.50
CA SER A 148 -15.49 16.48 1.93
C SER A 148 -17.00 16.72 2.10
N GLU A 149 -17.80 15.68 2.31
CA GLU A 149 -19.26 15.81 2.46
C GLU A 149 -19.62 16.29 3.85
N ASN A 150 -18.96 15.74 4.88
CA ASN A 150 -19.25 16.07 6.27
C ASN A 150 -18.25 17.06 6.89
N ASN A 151 -17.26 17.54 6.13
CA ASN A 151 -16.17 18.41 6.60
C ASN A 151 -15.44 17.86 7.84
N THR A 152 -15.27 16.55 7.89
CA THR A 152 -14.61 15.85 8.99
C THR A 152 -13.24 15.33 8.57
N TYR A 153 -12.38 15.09 9.56
CA TYR A 153 -11.10 14.46 9.34
C TYR A 153 -10.87 13.33 10.35
N ASP A 154 -10.22 12.27 9.89
CA ASP A 154 -9.90 11.10 10.69
C ASP A 154 -8.41 10.77 10.55
N SER A 155 -7.82 10.21 11.59
CA SER A 155 -6.47 9.67 11.51
C SER A 155 -6.50 8.21 11.06
N MET A 156 -5.43 7.78 10.41
CA MET A 156 -5.21 6.39 10.03
C MET A 156 -3.88 5.92 10.60
N LEU A 157 -3.91 4.75 11.23
CA LEU A 157 -2.72 3.97 11.58
C LEU A 157 -2.95 2.51 11.19
N SER A 158 -2.04 1.96 10.40
CA SER A 158 -2.05 0.54 10.03
C SER A 158 -0.69 -0.10 10.15
N LEU A 159 -0.67 -1.43 10.17
CA LEU A 159 0.50 -2.27 10.00
C LEU A 159 0.31 -3.06 8.71
N ASN A 160 1.27 -2.96 7.80
CA ASN A 160 1.25 -3.77 6.59
C ASN A 160 2.46 -4.71 6.60
N VAL A 161 2.24 -5.95 6.22
CA VAL A 161 3.28 -6.95 6.00
C VAL A 161 3.08 -7.55 4.62
N GLY A 162 4.16 -7.80 3.90
CA GLY A 162 4.03 -8.39 2.58
C GLY A 162 5.31 -8.98 2.07
N ILE A 163 5.21 -9.53 0.86
CA ILE A 163 6.32 -10.15 0.16
C ILE A 163 6.17 -9.89 -1.33
N ASN A 164 7.28 -9.52 -1.97
CA ASN A 164 7.39 -9.38 -3.41
C ASN A 164 8.42 -10.39 -3.94
N GLY A 165 8.27 -10.90 -5.15
CA GLY A 165 9.25 -11.84 -5.70
C GLY A 165 8.86 -12.34 -7.08
N ARG A 166 9.72 -13.15 -7.70
CA ARG A 166 9.37 -13.82 -8.96
C ARG A 166 8.33 -14.90 -8.70
N LEU A 167 7.39 -15.07 -9.63
CA LEU A 167 6.41 -16.15 -9.52
C LEU A 167 7.11 -17.50 -9.73
N PRO A 168 7.01 -18.46 -8.78
CA PRO A 168 7.67 -19.77 -8.86
C PRO A 168 6.90 -20.75 -9.76
N ILE A 169 6.33 -20.26 -10.87
CA ILE A 169 5.52 -21.05 -11.81
C ILE A 169 6.27 -21.12 -13.14
N GLU A 170 6.44 -22.34 -13.65
CA GLU A 170 7.10 -22.59 -14.93
C GLU A 170 6.35 -21.86 -16.07
N GLY A 171 7.08 -21.16 -16.94
CA GLY A 171 6.52 -20.28 -17.97
C GLY A 171 6.24 -18.82 -17.54
N TYR A 172 6.05 -18.55 -16.24
CA TYR A 172 5.73 -17.21 -15.71
C TYR A 172 6.84 -16.58 -14.85
N ARG A 173 8.03 -17.17 -14.79
CA ARG A 173 9.18 -16.66 -14.01
C ARG A 173 9.65 -15.25 -14.38
N HIS A 174 9.21 -14.73 -15.53
CA HIS A 174 9.49 -13.36 -15.96
C HIS A 174 8.56 -12.32 -15.31
N LEU A 175 7.49 -12.77 -14.64
CA LEU A 175 6.55 -11.94 -13.90
C LEU A 175 6.92 -11.91 -12.42
N ASN A 176 6.70 -10.76 -11.78
CA ASN A 176 6.83 -10.64 -10.34
C ASN A 176 5.45 -10.66 -9.69
N GLY A 177 5.30 -11.39 -8.59
CA GLY A 177 4.12 -11.38 -7.75
C GLY A 177 4.33 -10.50 -6.52
N SER A 178 3.22 -10.01 -5.97
CA SER A 178 3.18 -9.36 -4.66
C SER A 178 2.04 -9.91 -3.82
N LEU A 179 2.26 -10.00 -2.52
CA LEU A 179 1.20 -10.20 -1.54
C LEU A 179 1.40 -9.21 -0.38
N GLU A 180 0.36 -8.49 -0.01
CA GLU A 180 0.31 -7.58 1.14
C GLU A 180 -0.87 -7.98 2.01
N LEU A 181 -0.65 -8.04 3.32
CA LEU A 181 -1.69 -8.07 4.34
C LEU A 181 -1.61 -6.75 5.12
N GLN A 182 -2.76 -6.17 5.39
CA GLN A 182 -2.90 -4.93 6.12
C GLN A 182 -3.83 -5.14 7.30
N ALA A 183 -3.39 -4.68 8.47
CA ALA A 183 -4.19 -4.61 9.68
C ALA A 183 -4.32 -3.14 10.12
N GLY A 184 -5.54 -2.63 10.17
CA GLY A 184 -5.82 -1.32 10.75
C GLY A 184 -5.79 -1.36 12.27
N ILE A 185 -4.90 -0.58 12.87
CA ILE A 185 -4.75 -0.56 14.33
C ILE A 185 -5.86 0.27 14.98
N GLN A 186 -6.19 1.41 14.39
CA GLN A 186 -7.17 2.34 14.95
C GLN A 186 -8.63 1.91 14.72
N ASN A 187 -8.92 1.40 13.51
CA ASN A 187 -10.29 1.05 13.09
C ASN A 187 -10.53 -0.48 13.05
N SER A 188 -9.57 -1.28 13.53
CA SER A 188 -9.65 -2.75 13.64
C SER A 188 -10.22 -3.45 12.39
N PHE A 189 -9.57 -3.24 11.24
CA PHE A 189 -9.91 -3.93 10.00
C PHE A 189 -8.77 -4.83 9.53
N THR A 190 -9.07 -5.77 8.65
CA THR A 190 -8.06 -6.54 7.91
C THR A 190 -8.34 -6.49 6.43
N ALA A 191 -7.28 -6.38 5.64
CA ALA A 191 -7.36 -6.43 4.21
C ALA A 191 -6.13 -7.07 3.58
N PHE A 192 -6.26 -7.46 2.31
CA PHE A 192 -5.17 -8.03 1.53
C PHE A 192 -5.09 -7.39 0.15
N VAL A 193 -3.88 -7.40 -0.41
CA VAL A 193 -3.59 -7.02 -1.80
C VAL A 193 -2.73 -8.13 -2.42
N ALA A 194 -3.18 -8.71 -3.52
CA ALA A 194 -2.43 -9.70 -4.28
C ALA A 194 -2.23 -9.19 -5.71
N GLY A 195 -1.00 -9.14 -6.20
CA GLY A 195 -0.67 -8.47 -7.45
C GLY A 195 0.26 -9.26 -8.35
N ILE A 196 0.12 -9.02 -9.64
CA ILE A 196 1.04 -9.48 -10.68
C ILE A 196 1.60 -8.23 -11.37
N ASN A 197 2.93 -8.20 -11.50
CA ASN A 197 3.69 -7.07 -12.02
C ASN A 197 4.29 -7.46 -13.37
N PHE A 198 4.03 -6.62 -14.37
CA PHE A 198 4.46 -6.76 -15.75
C PHE A 198 5.53 -5.70 -16.05
N PRO A 199 6.81 -6.10 -16.18
CA PRO A 199 7.85 -5.18 -16.60
C PRO A 199 7.60 -4.68 -18.02
N ILE A 200 7.71 -3.36 -18.21
CA ILE A 200 7.59 -2.72 -19.53
C ILE A 200 8.89 -1.96 -19.85
N GLN A 201 9.20 -1.86 -21.15
CA GLN A 201 10.43 -1.22 -21.65
C GLN A 201 10.37 0.31 -21.60
#